data_AF-A0A7H8GNN7-F1
#
_entry.id   AF-A0A7H8GNN7-F1
#
_cell.length_a   1.000
_cell.length_b   1.000
_cell.length_c   1.000
_cell.angle_alpha   90.00
_cell.angle_beta   90.00
_cell.angle_gamma   90.00
#
_symmetry.space_group_name_H-M   'P 1'
#
loop_
_entity.id
_entity.type
_entity.pdbx_description
1 polymer ?
#
loop_
_entity_poly.entity_id
_entity_poly.type
_entity_poly.pdbx_seq_one_letter_code
_entity_poly.pdbx_strand_id
1 'polypeptide(L)'
;MSCNFSRCKSGPPLIDHSRKSPAILERPCSAGRKMIPTKLKLLIENQPGNTLRTDKQSVTEALKQLNIDINSELAEFFLNYTITFFKSSSSDEELCDIADPSNEIEIGTNFIHEVWELPENLVCLTNIQGEGCYLYDINSGEVLDFSLANRDDFLAGKTQQKWASFFEFLIWYLS
;
A
#
# COMPACT_ATOMS: atom_id res chain seq x y z
N MET A 1 -33.86 -47.72 54.42
CA MET A 1 -33.20 -48.89 55.06
C MET A 1 -32.48 -49.63 53.95
N SER A 2 -31.17 -49.80 53.89
CA SER A 2 -30.09 -49.53 54.82
C SER A 2 -28.79 -49.33 54.02
N CYS A 3 -27.87 -48.60 54.62
CA CYS A 3 -26.51 -48.37 54.15
C CYS A 3 -25.75 -49.66 53.82
N ASN A 4 -24.78 -49.55 52.90
CA ASN A 4 -23.44 -50.04 53.20
C ASN A 4 -22.36 -49.18 52.53
N PHE A 5 -21.37 -48.85 53.36
CA PHE A 5 -20.27 -47.91 53.16
C PHE A 5 -18.98 -48.73 53.28
N SER A 6 -18.02 -48.58 52.37
CA SER A 6 -16.59 -48.96 52.54
C SER A 6 -15.83 -48.39 51.33
N ARG A 7 -15.30 -47.17 51.35
CA ARG A 7 -14.10 -46.60 52.01
C ARG A 7 -12.83 -46.64 51.13
N CYS A 8 -12.53 -45.46 50.60
CA CYS A 8 -11.23 -44.80 50.36
C CYS A 8 -10.13 -45.48 49.52
N LYS A 9 -9.62 -44.75 48.50
CA LYS A 9 -8.31 -44.07 48.58
C LYS A 9 -8.22 -42.90 47.59
N SER A 10 -7.69 -41.81 48.10
CA SER A 10 -7.40 -40.52 47.48
C SER A 10 -6.12 -40.56 46.63
N GLY A 11 -6.14 -39.91 45.46
CA GLY A 11 -4.96 -39.47 44.73
C GLY A 11 -5.27 -38.13 44.04
N PRO A 12 -4.40 -37.09 44.14
CA PRO A 12 -4.59 -35.82 43.46
C PRO A 12 -4.05 -35.88 42.00
N PRO A 13 -4.33 -34.88 41.15
CA PRO A 13 -4.40 -35.05 39.70
C PRO A 13 -3.04 -34.93 39.02
N LEU A 14 -2.84 -35.67 37.93
CA LEU A 14 -1.78 -35.40 36.97
C LEU A 14 -2.25 -34.27 36.04
N ILE A 15 -1.70 -33.08 36.25
CA ILE A 15 -1.87 -31.92 35.37
C ILE A 15 -0.90 -32.13 34.19
N ASP A 16 -1.47 -32.39 33.02
CA ASP A 16 -0.75 -32.41 31.74
C ASP A 16 -0.36 -30.97 31.35
N HIS A 17 0.91 -30.63 31.57
CA HIS A 17 1.54 -29.40 31.09
C HIS A 17 1.97 -29.54 29.62
N SER A 18 1.03 -29.73 28.70
CA SER A 18 1.31 -29.59 27.27
C SER A 18 0.10 -29.16 26.45
N ARG A 19 -0.47 -28.00 26.77
CA ARG A 19 -1.22 -27.20 25.80
C ARG A 19 -0.62 -25.81 25.72
N LYS A 20 0.30 -25.62 24.78
CA LYS A 20 0.65 -24.28 24.31
C LYS A 20 -0.62 -23.70 23.68
N SER A 21 -1.19 -22.71 24.36
CA SER A 21 -2.25 -21.87 23.81
C SER A 21 -1.76 -21.26 22.49
N PRO A 22 -2.54 -21.26 21.40
CA PRO A 22 -2.16 -20.52 20.21
C PRO A 22 -2.08 -19.04 20.58
N ALA A 23 -0.98 -18.39 20.21
CA ALA A 23 -0.85 -16.94 20.30
C ALA A 23 -2.02 -16.32 19.53
N ILE A 24 -2.84 -15.53 20.22
CA ILE A 24 -3.77 -14.61 19.58
C ILE A 24 -2.87 -13.62 18.84
N LEU A 25 -2.78 -13.76 17.52
CA LEU A 25 -2.18 -12.77 16.66
C LEU A 25 -3.04 -11.51 16.84
N GLU A 26 -2.56 -10.55 17.64
CA GLU A 26 -3.22 -9.27 17.79
C GLU A 26 -3.36 -8.67 16.39
N ARG A 27 -4.60 -8.45 15.97
CA ARG A 27 -4.89 -7.65 14.78
C ARG A 27 -4.28 -6.27 15.05
N PRO A 28 -3.52 -5.69 14.11
CA PRO A 28 -3.05 -4.33 14.27
C PRO A 28 -4.27 -3.43 14.54
N CYS A 29 -4.19 -2.64 15.60
CA CYS A 29 -5.15 -1.59 15.88
C CYS A 29 -5.32 -0.78 14.59
N SER A 30 -6.56 -0.57 14.14
CA SER A 30 -6.87 0.22 12.93
C SER A 30 -6.08 1.53 13.02
N ALA A 31 -5.03 1.64 12.21
CA ALA A 31 -4.33 2.89 12.02
C ALA A 31 -5.40 3.88 11.54
N GLY A 32 -5.63 4.93 12.32
CA GLY A 32 -6.63 5.94 11.96
C GLY A 32 -6.36 6.43 10.54
N ARG A 33 -7.44 6.67 9.78
CA ARG A 33 -7.36 7.14 8.39
C ARG A 33 -6.33 8.27 8.26
N LYS A 34 -5.35 8.09 7.37
CA LYS A 34 -4.32 9.09 7.11
C LYS A 34 -4.99 10.36 6.58
N MET A 35 -4.53 11.53 7.00
CA MET A 35 -5.04 12.81 6.52
C MET A 35 -4.03 13.46 5.58
N ILE A 36 -4.50 13.94 4.43
CA ILE A 36 -3.67 14.67 3.46
C ILE A 36 -3.17 15.99 4.09
N PRO A 37 -1.85 16.23 4.18
CA PRO A 37 -1.30 17.44 4.76
C PRO A 37 -1.76 18.71 4.02
N THR A 38 -1.98 19.82 4.75
CA THR A 38 -2.43 21.09 4.15
C THR A 38 -1.51 21.58 3.03
N LYS A 39 -0.19 21.42 3.19
CA LYS A 39 0.78 21.77 2.13
C LYS A 39 0.49 20.99 0.85
N LEU A 40 0.27 19.68 0.96
CA LEU A 40 0.02 18.82 -0.20
C LEU A 40 -1.32 19.16 -0.87
N LYS A 41 -2.37 19.44 -0.09
CA LYS A 41 -3.67 19.91 -0.65
C LYS A 41 -3.50 21.15 -1.52
N LEU A 42 -2.75 22.15 -1.03
CA LEU A 42 -2.48 23.37 -1.79
C LEU A 42 -1.70 23.08 -3.09
N LEU A 43 -0.73 22.16 -3.06
CA LEU A 43 0.02 21.76 -4.26
C LEU A 43 -0.88 21.07 -5.29
N ILE A 44 -1.76 20.18 -4.84
CA ILE A 44 -2.73 19.47 -5.69
C ILE A 44 -3.76 20.44 -6.29
N GLU A 45 -4.34 21.32 -5.47
CA GLU A 45 -5.39 22.25 -5.89
C GLU A 45 -4.87 23.35 -6.84
N ASN A 46 -3.54 23.55 -6.90
CA ASN A 46 -2.89 24.42 -7.87
C ASN A 46 -2.61 23.73 -9.23
N GLN A 47 -2.84 22.42 -9.35
CA GLN A 47 -2.68 21.71 -10.62
C GLN A 47 -3.82 22.05 -11.59
N PRO A 48 -3.58 21.99 -12.91
CA PRO A 48 -4.59 22.31 -13.91
C PRO A 48 -5.74 21.29 -13.92
N GLY A 49 -6.95 21.75 -14.24
CA GLY A 49 -8.13 20.90 -14.35
C GLY A 49 -8.93 20.76 -13.06
N ASN A 50 -9.96 19.92 -13.06
CA ASN A 50 -10.71 19.60 -11.85
C ASN A 50 -10.06 18.43 -11.13
N THR A 51 -9.36 18.72 -10.04
CA THR A 51 -8.60 17.71 -9.29
C THR A 51 -9.45 16.98 -8.26
N LEU A 52 -10.68 17.42 -7.97
CA LEU A 52 -11.54 16.77 -6.98
C LEU A 52 -12.20 15.52 -7.55
N ARG A 53 -12.05 14.41 -6.84
CA ARG A 53 -12.71 13.16 -7.22
C ARG A 53 -14.16 13.11 -6.79
N THR A 54 -15.02 12.77 -7.73
CA THR A 54 -16.44 12.50 -7.51
C THR A 54 -16.74 11.00 -7.41
N ASP A 55 -16.12 10.17 -8.27
CA ASP A 55 -16.34 8.72 -8.27
C ASP A 55 -15.37 7.99 -7.32
N LYS A 56 -15.80 7.82 -6.08
CA LYS A 56 -15.04 7.06 -5.07
C LYS A 56 -15.23 5.54 -5.20
N GLN A 57 -16.26 5.09 -5.92
CA GLN A 57 -16.57 3.66 -6.00
C GLN A 57 -15.54 2.96 -6.89
N SER A 58 -15.29 3.47 -8.10
CA SER A 58 -14.29 2.89 -9.01
C SER A 58 -12.90 2.87 -8.41
N VAL A 59 -12.53 3.92 -7.65
CA VAL A 59 -11.27 3.92 -6.88
C VAL A 59 -11.24 2.82 -5.82
N THR A 60 -12.32 2.64 -5.07
CA THR A 60 -12.38 1.59 -4.04
C THR A 60 -12.23 0.20 -4.66
N GLU A 61 -12.80 -0.02 -5.84
CA GLU A 61 -12.66 -1.25 -6.60
C GLU A 61 -11.23 -1.45 -7.11
N ALA A 62 -10.60 -0.42 -7.69
CA ALA A 62 -9.22 -0.46 -8.17
C ALA A 62 -8.21 -0.70 -7.03
N LEU A 63 -8.37 0.00 -5.89
CA LEU A 63 -7.55 -0.22 -4.68
C LEU A 63 -7.63 -1.68 -4.21
N LYS A 64 -8.83 -2.27 -4.24
CA LYS A 64 -9.04 -3.66 -3.87
C LYS A 64 -8.34 -4.62 -4.85
N GLN A 65 -8.42 -4.35 -6.15
CA GLN A 65 -7.74 -5.18 -7.16
C GLN A 65 -6.22 -5.17 -6.99
N LEU A 66 -5.65 -4.01 -6.70
CA LEU A 66 -4.22 -3.82 -6.48
C LEU A 66 -3.75 -4.21 -5.06
N ASN A 67 -4.64 -4.77 -4.24
CA ASN A 67 -4.38 -5.15 -2.85
C ASN A 67 -3.81 -4.00 -1.99
N ILE A 68 -4.26 -2.77 -2.25
CA ILE A 68 -3.83 -1.57 -1.51
C ILE A 68 -4.75 -1.36 -0.31
N ASP A 69 -4.17 -1.13 0.87
CA ASP A 69 -4.95 -0.83 2.09
C ASP A 69 -5.75 0.47 1.90
N ILE A 70 -7.06 0.40 2.15
CA ILE A 70 -7.98 1.53 2.08
C ILE A 70 -7.65 2.65 3.09
N ASN A 71 -6.85 2.36 4.12
CA ASN A 71 -6.38 3.33 5.11
C ASN A 71 -5.00 3.92 4.78
N SER A 72 -4.38 3.51 3.67
CA SER A 72 -3.09 4.03 3.21
C SER A 72 -3.18 5.48 2.75
N GLU A 73 -2.03 6.15 2.67
CA GLU A 73 -1.93 7.51 2.12
C GLU A 73 -2.30 7.57 0.64
N LEU A 74 -1.93 6.54 -0.13
CA LEU A 74 -2.29 6.42 -1.54
C LEU A 74 -3.80 6.33 -1.70
N ALA A 75 -4.45 5.47 -0.91
CA ALA A 75 -5.91 5.36 -0.90
C ALA A 75 -6.58 6.68 -0.51
N GLU A 76 -6.09 7.35 0.54
CA GLU A 76 -6.64 8.64 0.94
C GLU A 76 -6.53 9.69 -0.18
N PHE A 77 -5.40 9.75 -0.90
CA PHE A 77 -5.24 10.65 -2.04
C PHE A 77 -6.25 10.32 -3.14
N PHE A 78 -6.24 9.10 -3.66
CA PHE A 78 -7.08 8.74 -4.80
C PHE A 78 -8.57 8.76 -4.47
N LEU A 79 -8.99 8.54 -3.22
CA LEU A 79 -10.40 8.69 -2.82
C LEU A 79 -10.89 10.14 -2.80
N ASN A 80 -10.00 11.12 -2.87
CA ASN A 80 -10.34 12.54 -2.78
C ASN A 80 -9.91 13.33 -4.03
N TYR A 81 -8.91 12.87 -4.76
CA TYR A 81 -8.34 13.57 -5.90
C TYR A 81 -8.22 12.68 -7.15
N THR A 82 -8.21 13.35 -8.30
CA THR A 82 -8.00 12.80 -9.64
C THR A 82 -6.74 13.47 -10.21
N ILE A 83 -5.90 12.67 -10.84
CA ILE A 83 -4.75 13.12 -11.62
C ILE A 83 -5.25 13.51 -13.01
N THR A 84 -4.94 14.74 -13.40
CA THR A 84 -5.37 15.32 -14.67
C THR A 84 -4.16 15.50 -15.57
N PHE A 85 -3.45 16.60 -15.40
CA PHE A 85 -2.22 16.96 -16.12
C PHE A 85 -1.25 17.55 -15.11
N PHE A 86 -0.96 16.77 -14.06
CA PHE A 86 -0.09 17.24 -12.99
C PHE A 86 1.26 17.59 -13.58
N LYS A 87 1.71 18.82 -13.34
CA LYS A 87 3.01 19.30 -13.78
C LYS A 87 3.99 19.13 -12.65
N SER A 88 5.11 18.50 -12.95
CA SER A 88 6.26 18.42 -12.05
C SER A 88 7.40 19.27 -12.60
N SER A 89 8.09 19.97 -11.70
CA SER A 89 9.40 20.57 -11.99
C SER A 89 10.56 19.62 -11.63
N SER A 90 10.23 18.54 -10.91
CA SER A 90 11.18 17.62 -10.29
C SER A 90 11.34 16.31 -11.06
N SER A 91 10.39 15.98 -11.94
CA SER A 91 10.34 14.73 -12.70
C SER A 91 9.74 14.96 -14.08
N ASP A 92 10.29 14.26 -15.08
CA ASP A 92 9.69 14.15 -16.42
C ASP A 92 8.69 12.98 -16.52
N GLU A 93 8.71 12.04 -15.57
CA GLU A 93 7.75 10.94 -15.50
C GLU A 93 6.35 11.45 -15.14
N GLU A 94 5.34 11.04 -15.92
CA GLU A 94 3.95 11.45 -15.74
C GLU A 94 3.25 10.55 -14.73
N LEU A 95 2.63 11.14 -13.70
CA LEU A 95 1.79 10.39 -12.77
C LEU A 95 0.53 9.86 -13.47
N CYS A 96 0.22 8.60 -13.21
CA CYS A 96 -0.98 7.92 -13.73
C CYS A 96 -2.13 7.99 -12.73
N ASP A 97 -3.37 7.96 -13.23
CA ASP A 97 -4.54 7.80 -12.37
C ASP A 97 -4.85 6.31 -12.12
N ILE A 98 -5.45 6.03 -10.96
CA ILE A 98 -5.89 4.70 -10.54
C ILE A 98 -7.22 4.28 -11.18
N ALA A 99 -8.09 5.25 -11.51
CA ALA A 99 -9.42 4.98 -12.04
C ALA A 99 -9.97 6.21 -12.78
N ASP A 100 -10.80 5.97 -13.81
CA ASP A 100 -11.51 6.94 -14.65
C ASP A 100 -10.72 8.22 -15.03
N PRO A 101 -10.37 8.43 -16.32
CA PRO A 101 -10.94 7.77 -17.51
C PRO A 101 -10.25 6.44 -17.92
N SER A 102 -9.20 6.04 -17.21
CA SER A 102 -8.39 4.86 -17.53
C SER A 102 -7.85 4.21 -16.26
N ASN A 103 -7.50 2.92 -16.35
CA ASN A 103 -6.90 2.13 -15.27
C ASN A 103 -5.37 2.04 -15.45
N GLU A 104 -4.71 3.18 -15.63
CA GLU A 104 -3.30 3.25 -16.04
C GLU A 104 -2.36 2.63 -15.00
N ILE A 105 -2.62 2.85 -13.71
CA ILE A 105 -1.86 2.22 -12.63
C ILE A 105 -1.96 0.69 -12.69
N GLU A 106 -3.14 0.14 -12.99
CA GLU A 106 -3.32 -1.32 -13.12
C GLU A 106 -2.52 -1.86 -14.31
N ILE A 107 -2.64 -1.21 -15.47
CA ILE A 107 -1.91 -1.62 -16.69
C ILE A 107 -0.40 -1.56 -16.46
N GLY A 108 0.10 -0.46 -15.89
CA GLY A 108 1.52 -0.29 -15.57
C GLY A 108 2.00 -1.32 -14.55
N THR A 109 1.20 -1.60 -13.52
CA THR A 109 1.53 -2.59 -12.48
C THR A 109 1.63 -4.00 -13.07
N ASN A 110 0.65 -4.42 -13.88
CA ASN A 110 0.71 -5.72 -14.55
C ASN A 110 1.94 -5.83 -15.45
N PHE A 111 2.29 -4.75 -16.18
CA PHE A 111 3.46 -4.74 -17.04
C PHE A 111 4.77 -4.93 -16.25
N ILE A 112 4.97 -4.21 -15.14
CA ILE A 112 6.22 -4.34 -14.37
C ILE A 112 6.36 -5.73 -13.72
N HIS A 113 5.25 -6.38 -13.38
CA HIS A 113 5.25 -7.75 -12.85
C HIS A 113 5.52 -8.78 -13.95
N GLU A 114 4.87 -8.68 -15.09
CA GLU A 114 4.98 -9.68 -16.16
C GLU A 114 6.24 -9.53 -17.02
N VAL A 115 6.67 -8.29 -17.30
CA VAL A 115 7.73 -8.01 -18.27
C VAL A 115 9.05 -7.70 -17.57
N TRP A 116 9.02 -6.92 -16.49
CA TRP A 116 10.21 -6.61 -15.71
C TRP A 116 10.41 -7.56 -14.53
N GLU A 117 9.46 -8.47 -14.28
CA GLU A 117 9.52 -9.45 -13.19
C GLU A 117 9.85 -8.78 -11.84
N LEU A 118 9.28 -7.59 -11.62
CA LEU A 118 9.40 -6.89 -10.34
C LEU A 118 8.50 -7.53 -9.28
N PRO A 119 8.84 -7.41 -7.98
CA PRO A 119 8.03 -7.99 -6.91
C PRO A 119 6.56 -7.54 -6.92
N GLU A 120 5.66 -8.48 -6.65
CA GLU A 120 4.19 -8.30 -6.62
C GLU A 120 3.69 -7.23 -5.64
N ASN A 121 4.49 -6.88 -4.63
CA ASN A 121 4.13 -5.82 -3.68
C ASN A 121 4.36 -4.40 -4.22
N LEU A 122 4.90 -4.27 -5.43
CA LEU A 122 5.17 -2.98 -6.06
C LEU A 122 4.06 -2.61 -7.04
N VAL A 123 3.60 -1.36 -6.96
CA VAL A 123 2.56 -0.77 -7.81
C VAL A 123 3.18 0.37 -8.62
N CYS A 124 2.95 0.41 -9.93
CA CYS A 124 3.48 1.45 -10.80
C CYS A 124 2.65 2.73 -10.71
N LEU A 125 3.27 3.86 -10.33
CA LEU A 125 2.59 5.15 -10.15
C LEU A 125 2.64 6.06 -11.38
N THR A 126 3.57 5.81 -12.29
CA THR A 126 3.80 6.65 -13.46
C THR A 126 3.64 5.87 -14.74
N ASN A 127 3.60 6.59 -15.86
CA ASN A 127 3.79 5.97 -17.15
C ASN A 127 5.20 5.32 -17.20
N ILE A 128 5.38 4.37 -18.13
CA ILE A 128 6.60 3.54 -18.24
C ILE A 128 7.40 3.88 -19.52
N GLN A 129 7.22 5.09 -20.07
CA GLN A 129 7.77 5.44 -21.39
C GLN A 129 9.31 5.54 -21.41
N GLY A 130 9.95 5.77 -20.26
CA GLY A 130 11.39 6.00 -20.13
C GLY A 130 12.24 4.81 -19.67
N GLU A 131 11.69 3.58 -19.64
CA GLU A 131 12.34 2.44 -18.97
C GLU A 131 12.64 2.70 -17.48
N GLY A 132 11.93 3.65 -16.89
CA GLY A 132 11.93 4.00 -15.48
C GLY A 132 10.52 4.34 -15.02
N CYS A 133 10.29 4.29 -13.71
CA CYS A 133 9.01 4.67 -13.11
C CYS A 133 9.15 4.86 -11.59
N TYR A 134 8.16 5.51 -11.00
CA TYR A 134 8.00 5.49 -9.55
C TYR A 134 7.13 4.31 -9.11
N LEU A 135 7.65 3.53 -8.17
CA LEU A 135 6.99 2.34 -7.64
C LEU A 135 6.55 2.57 -6.20
N TYR A 136 5.28 2.32 -5.92
CA TYR A 136 4.75 2.29 -4.56
C TYR A 136 4.84 0.89 -3.97
N ASP A 137 5.46 0.76 -2.80
CA ASP A 137 5.48 -0.51 -2.06
C ASP A 137 4.28 -0.59 -1.12
N ILE A 138 3.35 -1.51 -1.41
CA ILE A 138 2.11 -1.67 -0.62
C ILE A 138 2.35 -2.13 0.82
N ASN A 139 3.52 -2.72 1.11
CA ASN A 139 3.85 -3.23 2.44
C ASN A 139 4.36 -2.12 3.36
N SER A 140 5.18 -1.22 2.82
CA SER A 140 5.88 -0.19 3.60
C SER A 140 5.24 1.20 3.46
N GLY A 141 4.54 1.45 2.35
CA GLY A 141 4.07 2.77 1.96
C GLY A 141 5.16 3.67 1.37
N GLU A 142 6.37 3.16 1.18
CA GLU A 142 7.48 3.87 0.54
C GLU A 142 7.23 4.02 -0.97
N VAL A 143 7.86 5.04 -1.57
CA VAL A 143 7.93 5.21 -3.02
C VAL A 143 9.38 5.08 -3.46
N LEU A 144 9.62 4.33 -4.53
CA LEU A 144 10.91 3.90 -5.00
C LEU A 144 11.14 4.44 -6.42
N ASP A 145 12.32 5.02 -6.68
CA ASP A 145 12.72 5.49 -8.01
C ASP A 145 13.41 4.36 -8.80
N PHE A 146 12.67 3.73 -9.71
CA PHE A 146 13.11 2.56 -10.45
C PHE A 146 13.61 2.92 -11.85
N SER A 147 14.71 2.28 -12.26
CA SER A 147 15.20 2.27 -13.64
C SER A 147 15.56 0.84 -14.04
N LEU A 148 15.09 0.42 -15.21
CA LEU A 148 15.33 -0.90 -15.77
C LEU A 148 16.81 -1.20 -15.97
N ALA A 149 17.62 -0.17 -16.28
CA ALA A 149 19.08 -0.29 -16.40
C ALA A 149 19.76 -0.81 -15.14
N ASN A 150 19.14 -0.60 -13.97
CA ASN A 150 19.66 -1.00 -12.66
C ASN A 150 18.81 -2.10 -12.00
N ARG A 151 17.99 -2.83 -12.77
CA ARG A 151 17.05 -3.83 -12.25
C ARG A 151 17.70 -4.87 -11.34
N ASP A 152 18.82 -5.46 -11.72
CA ASP A 152 19.45 -6.51 -10.92
C ASP A 152 19.97 -5.98 -9.57
N ASP A 153 20.46 -4.74 -9.57
CA ASP A 153 20.89 -4.06 -8.35
C ASP A 153 19.71 -3.70 -7.45
N PHE A 154 18.60 -3.26 -8.04
CA PHE A 154 17.33 -3.03 -7.37
C PHE A 154 16.81 -4.32 -6.70
N LEU A 155 16.79 -5.44 -7.43
CA LEU A 155 16.35 -6.75 -6.90
C LEU A 155 17.30 -7.29 -5.83
N ALA A 156 18.59 -6.96 -5.89
CA ALA A 156 19.56 -7.27 -4.86
C ALA A 156 19.44 -6.39 -3.60
N GLY A 157 18.52 -5.42 -3.60
CA GLY A 157 18.32 -4.48 -2.49
C GLY A 157 19.49 -3.50 -2.30
N LYS A 158 20.26 -3.21 -3.36
CA LYS A 158 21.30 -2.18 -3.31
C LYS A 158 20.63 -0.80 -3.26
N THR A 159 21.24 0.14 -2.54
CA THR A 159 20.68 1.45 -2.19
C THR A 159 19.96 2.11 -3.36
N GLN A 160 18.71 2.52 -3.11
CA GLN A 160 17.85 3.17 -4.07
C GLN A 160 17.39 4.53 -3.53
N GLN A 161 17.18 5.50 -4.43
CA GLN A 161 16.46 6.71 -4.08
C GLN A 161 15.00 6.36 -3.74
N LYS A 162 14.57 6.77 -2.55
CA LYS A 162 13.22 6.49 -2.05
C LYS A 162 12.68 7.63 -1.19
N TRP A 163 11.37 7.72 -1.16
CA TRP A 163 10.61 8.55 -0.23
C TRP A 163 10.00 7.64 0.83
N ALA A 164 10.01 8.08 2.10
CA ALA A 164 9.55 7.24 3.20
C ALA A 164 8.02 7.08 3.23
N SER A 165 7.30 7.86 2.43
CA SER A 165 5.85 7.79 2.30
C SER A 165 5.35 8.32 0.96
N PHE A 166 4.13 7.95 0.59
CA PHE A 166 3.46 8.45 -0.60
C PHE A 166 3.24 9.97 -0.56
N PHE A 167 2.87 10.53 0.60
CA PHE A 167 2.71 11.99 0.71
C PHE A 167 4.03 12.75 0.61
N GLU A 168 5.14 12.21 1.12
CA GLU A 168 6.46 12.82 0.92
C GLU A 168 6.84 12.84 -0.56
N PHE A 169 6.60 11.74 -1.27
CA PHE A 169 6.80 11.66 -2.71
C PHE A 169 5.96 12.70 -3.46
N LEU A 170 4.65 12.78 -3.21
CA LEU A 170 3.80 13.75 -3.91
C LEU A 170 4.17 15.20 -3.60
N ILE A 171 4.61 15.50 -2.37
CA ILE A 171 5.11 16.84 -2.03
C ILE A 171 6.35 17.16 -2.86
N TRP A 172 7.30 16.23 -2.97
CA TRP A 172 8.47 16.41 -3.82
C TRP A 172 8.09 16.57 -5.30
N TYR A 173 7.24 15.68 -5.82
CA TYR A 173 6.83 15.68 -7.22
C TYR A 173 6.13 16.98 -7.64
N LEU A 174 5.29 17.55 -6.77
CA LEU A 174 4.50 18.74 -7.07
C LEU A 174 5.15 20.06 -6.62
N SER A 175 6.35 20.03 -6.03
CA SER A 175 7.05 21.24 -5.56
C SER A 175 7.64 22.08 -6.70
#